data_AF-A0A3D1DN68-F1
#
_entry.id   AF-A0A3D1DN68-F1
#
_cell.length_a   1.000
_cell.length_b   1.000
_cell.length_c   1.000
_cell.angle_alpha   90.00
_cell.angle_beta   90.00
_cell.angle_gamma   90.00
#
_symmetry.space_group_name_H-M   'P 1'
#
loop_
_entity.id
_entity.type
_entity.pdbx_description
1 polymer ?
#
loop_
_entity_poly.entity_id
_entity_poly.type
_entity_poly.pdbx_seq_one_letter_code
_entity_poly.pdbx_strand_id
1 'polypeptide(L)'
;MQRKSLSPTVAGLLVASKRLAKETKAAAVVMLADSPYKFAEIRKKLHPAQLLVASNNPDVQRAATADEVDLVPLDSSSETRQVQLSQALLEAIADEHLESGDTIVALYSGYERDTIDSLSIINLGDHLAKLTSRDLQRLETKVPLETLRSVVDLAVEIGREGREGKPVGTMFVVGSHRKVLPLSEEGVHDPFKGYP
;
A
#
# COMPACT_ATOMS: atom_id res chain seq x y z
N MET A 1 2.14 5.76 28.14
CA MET A 1 1.24 6.28 27.09
C MET A 1 -0.18 5.87 27.45
N GLN A 2 -1.11 6.81 27.58
CA GLN A 2 -2.49 6.50 27.99
C GLN A 2 -3.26 5.97 26.77
N ARG A 3 -3.66 4.71 26.79
CA ARG A 3 -4.46 4.11 25.70
C ARG A 3 -5.92 4.48 25.85
N LYS A 4 -6.57 4.91 24.76
CA LYS A 4 -7.98 5.30 24.74
C LYS A 4 -8.87 4.05 24.66
N SER A 5 -9.92 4.00 25.49
CA SER A 5 -10.96 2.98 25.37
C SER A 5 -11.85 3.27 24.15
N LEU A 6 -12.48 2.23 23.61
CA LEU A 6 -13.43 2.35 22.51
C LEU A 6 -14.70 3.04 23.01
N SER A 7 -15.13 4.09 22.32
CA SER A 7 -16.47 4.64 22.55
C SER A 7 -17.55 3.67 22.04
N PRO A 8 -18.80 3.76 22.53
CA PRO A 8 -19.89 2.92 22.04
C PRO A 8 -20.09 3.02 20.52
N THR A 9 -19.95 4.22 19.96
CA THR A 9 -20.05 4.48 18.51
C THR A 9 -18.97 3.72 17.74
N VAL A 10 -17.71 3.83 18.16
CA VAL A 10 -16.59 3.13 17.49
C VAL A 10 -16.77 1.61 17.62
N ALA A 11 -17.24 1.12 18.77
CA ALA A 11 -17.55 -0.30 18.93
C ALA A 11 -18.65 -0.77 17.96
N GLY A 12 -19.69 0.03 17.74
CA GLY A 12 -20.73 -0.24 16.74
C GLY A 12 -20.19 -0.28 15.31
N LEU A 13 -19.35 0.70 14.94
CA LEU A 13 -18.70 0.74 13.62
C LEU A 13 -17.73 -0.43 13.41
N LEU A 14 -17.06 -0.92 14.46
CA LEU A 14 -16.22 -2.12 14.39
C LEU A 14 -17.04 -3.39 14.12
N VAL A 15 -18.24 -3.51 14.70
CA VAL A 15 -19.14 -4.62 14.41
C VAL A 15 -19.66 -4.54 12.97
N ALA A 16 -20.04 -3.33 12.52
CA ALA A 16 -20.50 -3.10 11.15
C ALA A 16 -19.40 -3.39 10.12
N SER A 17 -18.18 -2.89 10.34
CA SER A 17 -17.03 -3.12 9.44
C SER A 17 -16.66 -4.59 9.34
N LYS A 18 -16.69 -5.34 10.45
CA LYS A 18 -16.48 -6.81 10.41
C LYS A 18 -17.49 -7.49 9.50
N ARG A 19 -18.77 -7.13 9.63
CA ARG A 19 -19.85 -7.71 8.82
C ARG A 19 -19.65 -7.36 7.34
N LEU A 20 -19.41 -6.09 7.04
CA LEU A 20 -19.19 -5.62 5.68
C LEU A 20 -17.96 -6.25 5.05
N ALA A 21 -16.84 -6.35 5.78
CA ALA A 21 -15.63 -6.99 5.29
C ALA A 21 -15.88 -8.45 4.88
N LYS A 22 -16.73 -9.17 5.62
CA LYS A 22 -17.13 -10.54 5.25
C LYS A 22 -18.04 -10.56 4.02
N GLU A 23 -19.03 -9.68 3.94
CA GLU A 23 -20.00 -9.63 2.85
C GLU A 23 -19.36 -9.19 1.52
N THR A 24 -18.41 -8.25 1.56
CA THR A 24 -17.71 -7.74 0.39
C THR A 24 -16.42 -8.50 0.06
N LYS A 25 -16.06 -9.50 0.87
CA LYS A 25 -14.77 -10.21 0.79
C LYS A 25 -13.58 -9.25 0.82
N ALA A 26 -13.66 -8.24 1.69
CA ALA A 26 -12.59 -7.26 1.83
C ALA A 26 -11.31 -7.92 2.34
N ALA A 27 -10.17 -7.53 1.77
CA ALA A 27 -8.85 -8.01 2.18
C ALA A 27 -8.50 -7.56 3.61
N ALA A 28 -8.80 -6.29 3.92
CA ALA A 28 -8.56 -5.72 5.23
C ALA A 28 -9.60 -4.67 5.64
N VAL A 29 -9.65 -4.43 6.95
CA VAL A 29 -10.24 -3.23 7.54
C VAL A 29 -9.11 -2.24 7.81
N VAL A 30 -9.13 -1.10 7.12
CA VAL A 30 -8.15 -0.03 7.26
C VAL A 30 -8.69 1.02 8.23
N MET A 31 -7.97 1.29 9.31
CA MET A 31 -8.38 2.22 10.35
C MET A 31 -7.43 3.43 10.38
N LEU A 32 -7.92 4.59 9.94
CA LEU A 32 -7.21 5.86 10.10
C LEU A 32 -7.43 6.36 11.53
N ALA A 33 -6.43 6.17 12.38
CA ALA A 33 -6.54 6.42 13.82
C ALA A 33 -5.77 7.68 14.23
N ASP A 34 -6.43 8.59 14.95
CA ASP A 34 -5.78 9.78 15.53
C ASP A 34 -5.37 9.59 17.00
N SER A 35 -5.96 8.59 17.66
CA SER A 35 -5.76 8.29 19.08
C SER A 35 -5.21 6.87 19.30
N PRO A 36 -4.31 6.66 20.28
CA PRO A 36 -3.73 5.35 20.52
C PRO A 36 -4.72 4.43 21.25
N TYR A 37 -5.51 3.69 20.48
CA TYR A 37 -6.43 2.69 21.01
C TYR A 37 -5.69 1.42 21.46
N LYS A 38 -6.44 0.50 22.08
CA LYS A 38 -5.98 -0.88 22.29
C LYS A 38 -6.20 -1.70 21.02
N PHE A 39 -5.30 -1.55 20.04
CA PHE A 39 -5.43 -2.19 18.73
C PHE A 39 -5.46 -3.72 18.81
N ALA A 40 -4.83 -4.33 19.81
CA ALA A 40 -4.92 -5.77 20.06
C ALA A 40 -6.38 -6.23 20.34
N GLU A 41 -7.17 -5.44 21.07
CA GLU A 41 -8.59 -5.74 21.32
C GLU A 41 -9.43 -5.57 20.04
N ILE A 42 -9.10 -4.57 19.22
CA ILE A 42 -9.77 -4.29 17.94
C ILE A 42 -9.49 -5.43 16.95
N ARG A 43 -8.22 -5.83 16.80
CA ARG A 43 -7.79 -6.95 15.94
C ARG A 43 -8.54 -8.24 16.29
N LYS A 44 -8.65 -8.57 17.58
CA LYS A 44 -9.43 -9.74 18.05
C LYS A 44 -10.90 -9.65 17.67
N LYS A 45 -11.51 -8.47 17.76
CA LYS A 45 -12.91 -8.28 17.38
C LYS A 45 -13.13 -8.42 15.87
N LEU A 46 -12.21 -7.93 15.05
CA LEU A 46 -12.33 -7.95 13.59
C LEU A 46 -12.02 -9.32 12.97
N HIS A 47 -11.27 -10.18 13.65
CA HIS A 47 -10.94 -11.53 13.16
C HIS A 47 -12.19 -12.30 12.65
N PRO A 48 -12.18 -12.88 11.43
CA PRO A 48 -11.00 -13.17 10.61
C PRO A 48 -10.46 -12.01 9.75
N ALA A 49 -11.14 -10.87 9.66
CA ALA A 49 -10.66 -9.75 8.86
C ALA A 49 -9.34 -9.20 9.44
N GLN A 50 -8.38 -8.89 8.56
CA GLN A 50 -7.14 -8.24 8.94
C GLN A 50 -7.41 -6.77 9.31
N LEU A 51 -6.62 -6.26 10.27
CA LEU A 51 -6.67 -4.86 10.70
C LEU A 51 -5.37 -4.19 10.27
N LEU A 52 -5.49 -3.15 9.45
CA LEU A 52 -4.39 -2.27 9.09
C LEU A 52 -4.62 -0.90 9.72
N VAL A 53 -3.68 -0.43 10.52
CA VAL A 53 -3.77 0.90 11.16
C VAL A 53 -2.96 1.89 10.34
N ALA A 54 -3.55 3.04 10.01
CA ALA A 54 -2.84 4.14 9.38
C ALA A 54 -2.87 5.37 10.29
N SER A 55 -1.72 6.03 10.49
CA SER A 55 -1.65 7.23 11.32
C SER A 55 -0.38 8.03 11.12
N ASN A 56 -0.48 9.35 11.24
CA ASN A 56 0.66 10.27 11.36
C ASN A 56 1.01 10.62 12.81
N ASN A 57 0.27 10.07 13.79
CA ASN A 57 0.53 10.31 15.20
C ASN A 57 1.56 9.28 15.74
N PRO A 58 2.74 9.72 16.22
CA PRO A 58 3.77 8.81 16.73
C PRO A 58 3.31 7.95 17.92
N ASP A 59 2.38 8.46 18.73
CA ASP A 59 1.78 7.68 19.82
C ASP A 59 0.93 6.54 19.25
N VAL A 60 0.12 6.80 18.23
CA VAL A 60 -0.68 5.74 17.56
C VAL A 60 0.22 4.69 16.94
N GLN A 61 1.26 5.11 16.23
CA GLN A 61 2.25 4.22 15.62
C GLN A 61 2.89 3.31 16.66
N ARG A 62 3.38 3.87 17.77
CA ARG A 62 3.94 3.09 18.89
C ARG A 62 2.93 2.11 19.49
N ALA A 63 1.66 2.50 19.61
CA ALA A 63 0.61 1.61 20.11
C ALA A 63 0.32 0.45 19.16
N ALA A 64 0.25 0.70 17.84
CA ALA A 64 0.00 -0.34 16.84
C ALA A 64 1.14 -1.36 16.79
N THR A 65 2.39 -0.89 16.76
CA THR A 65 3.58 -1.76 16.81
C THR A 65 3.63 -2.59 18.09
N ALA A 66 3.36 -1.97 19.26
CA ALA A 66 3.34 -2.67 20.54
C ALA A 66 2.22 -3.72 20.64
N ASP A 67 1.15 -3.56 19.87
CA ASP A 67 0.02 -4.50 19.80
C ASP A 67 0.16 -5.51 18.65
N GLU A 68 1.30 -5.53 17.95
CA GLU A 68 1.59 -6.39 16.81
C GLU A 68 0.48 -6.31 15.75
N VAL A 69 0.09 -5.09 15.40
CA VAL A 69 -0.88 -4.80 14.34
C VAL A 69 -0.16 -4.13 13.18
N ASP A 70 -0.51 -4.54 11.95
CA ASP A 70 0.05 -3.95 10.74
C ASP A 70 -0.19 -2.43 10.73
N LEU A 71 0.86 -1.69 10.42
CA LEU A 71 0.91 -0.23 10.55
C LEU A 71 1.41 0.39 9.26
N VAL A 72 0.64 1.33 8.74
CA VAL A 72 1.06 2.24 7.67
C VAL A 72 1.35 3.61 8.30
N PRO A 73 2.64 3.99 8.46
CA PRO A 73 2.98 5.32 8.94
C PRO A 73 2.60 6.35 7.87
N LEU A 74 1.93 7.42 8.30
CA LEU A 74 1.61 8.56 7.44
C LEU A 74 2.47 9.77 7.81
N ASP A 75 2.71 10.63 6.83
CA ASP A 75 3.43 11.88 7.05
C ASP A 75 2.51 12.94 7.69
N SER A 76 3.14 13.89 8.40
CA SER A 76 2.43 14.90 9.20
C SER A 76 1.95 16.12 8.40
N SER A 77 1.75 16.02 7.08
CA SER A 77 1.19 17.12 6.30
C SER A 77 -0.28 17.36 6.69
N SER A 78 -0.69 18.62 6.75
CA SER A 78 -2.08 19.04 7.06
C SER A 78 -3.02 18.71 5.90
N GLU A 79 -3.22 17.43 5.67
CA GLU A 79 -4.02 16.90 4.57
C GLU A 79 -5.46 16.65 4.99
N THR A 80 -6.36 16.66 4.01
CA THR A 80 -7.74 16.26 4.26
C THR A 80 -7.80 14.75 4.52
N ARG A 81 -8.85 14.28 5.19
CA ARG A 81 -9.04 12.85 5.50
C ARG A 81 -9.05 11.98 4.25
N GLN A 82 -9.58 12.49 3.16
CA GLN A 82 -9.58 11.83 1.86
C GLN A 82 -8.16 11.64 1.31
N VAL A 83 -7.30 12.65 1.47
CA VAL A 83 -5.90 12.57 1.02
C VAL A 83 -5.11 11.63 1.94
N GLN A 84 -5.29 11.74 3.26
CA GLN A 84 -4.67 10.81 4.22
C GLN A 84 -5.08 9.36 3.96
N LEU A 85 -6.36 9.11 3.68
CA LEU A 85 -6.85 7.78 3.32
C LEU A 85 -6.24 7.31 2.00
N SER A 86 -6.17 8.18 0.99
CA SER A 86 -5.52 7.83 -0.27
C SER A 86 -4.04 7.49 -0.06
N GLN A 87 -3.29 8.31 0.67
CA GLN A 87 -1.89 8.00 1.02
C GLN A 87 -1.78 6.68 1.78
N ALA A 88 -2.62 6.43 2.78
CA ALA A 88 -2.62 5.17 3.52
C ALA A 88 -2.80 3.96 2.62
N LEU A 89 -3.68 4.06 1.62
CA LEU A 89 -3.90 2.97 0.67
C LEU A 89 -2.71 2.78 -0.27
N LEU A 90 -2.06 3.87 -0.71
CA LEU A 90 -0.87 3.78 -1.56
C LEU A 90 0.31 3.14 -0.84
N GLU A 91 0.59 3.61 0.38
CA GLU A 91 1.68 3.06 1.20
C GLU A 91 1.38 1.61 1.60
N ALA A 92 0.12 1.27 1.92
CA ALA A 92 -0.28 -0.11 2.20
C ALA A 92 -0.01 -1.05 1.01
N ILE A 93 -0.19 -0.58 -0.22
CA ILE A 93 0.13 -1.35 -1.42
C ILE A 93 1.66 -1.43 -1.60
N ALA A 94 2.37 -0.32 -1.41
CA ALA A 94 3.83 -0.27 -1.54
C ALA A 94 4.57 -1.16 -0.53
N ASP A 95 4.00 -1.33 0.66
CA ASP A 95 4.49 -2.21 1.73
C ASP A 95 3.92 -3.64 1.66
N GLU A 96 3.21 -3.99 0.58
CA GLU A 96 2.66 -5.33 0.31
C GLU A 96 1.61 -5.79 1.35
N HIS A 97 0.99 -4.84 2.07
CA HIS A 97 -0.15 -5.11 2.95
C HIS A 97 -1.46 -5.27 2.18
N LEU A 98 -1.57 -4.67 0.99
CA LEU A 98 -2.74 -4.70 0.12
C LEU A 98 -2.33 -4.87 -1.35
N GLU A 99 -3.20 -5.47 -2.16
CA GLU A 99 -3.03 -5.56 -3.61
C GLU A 99 -3.85 -4.50 -4.34
N SER A 100 -3.41 -4.04 -5.51
CA SER A 100 -4.09 -2.98 -6.27
C SER A 100 -5.53 -3.31 -6.69
N GLY A 101 -5.91 -4.60 -6.69
CA GLY A 101 -7.26 -5.07 -7.00
C GLY A 101 -8.16 -5.27 -5.78
N ASP A 102 -7.66 -5.08 -4.57
CA ASP A 102 -8.39 -5.42 -3.35
C ASP A 102 -9.61 -4.53 -3.14
N THR A 103 -10.58 -5.09 -2.42
CA THR A 103 -11.62 -4.31 -1.76
C THR A 103 -11.27 -4.18 -0.28
N ILE A 104 -11.41 -2.97 0.28
CA ILE A 104 -11.16 -2.71 1.70
C ILE A 104 -12.35 -2.03 2.35
N VAL A 105 -12.42 -2.13 3.68
CA VAL A 105 -13.36 -1.34 4.50
C VAL A 105 -12.55 -0.31 5.29
N ALA A 106 -12.77 0.98 5.04
CA ALA A 106 -12.08 2.04 5.75
C ALA A 106 -12.91 2.57 6.92
N LEU A 107 -12.25 2.83 8.04
CA LEU A 107 -12.76 3.49 9.24
C LEU A 107 -11.95 4.77 9.48
N TYR A 108 -12.63 5.91 9.58
CA TYR A 108 -11.98 7.21 9.75
C TYR A 108 -12.92 8.23 10.40
N SER A 109 -12.36 9.37 10.78
CA SER A 109 -13.09 10.57 11.20
C SER A 109 -13.49 11.41 9.98
N GLY A 110 -14.78 11.45 9.66
CA GLY A 110 -15.34 12.24 8.56
C GLY A 110 -15.67 13.67 8.97
N TYR A 111 -16.11 13.89 10.21
CA TYR A 111 -16.57 15.21 10.67
C TYR A 111 -15.77 15.75 11.85
N GLU A 112 -15.58 14.95 12.90
CA GLU A 112 -14.86 15.36 14.11
C GLU A 112 -13.49 14.69 14.20
N ARG A 113 -12.44 15.48 14.45
CA ARG A 113 -11.11 14.92 14.73
C ARG A 113 -11.15 14.07 16.00
N ASP A 114 -10.38 12.99 16.02
CA ASP A 114 -10.20 12.09 17.18
C ASP A 114 -11.39 11.18 17.54
N THR A 115 -12.44 11.20 16.72
CA THR A 115 -13.61 10.31 16.82
C THR A 115 -13.88 9.65 15.47
N ILE A 116 -13.75 8.32 15.43
CA ILE A 116 -14.12 7.55 14.22
C ILE A 116 -15.65 7.51 14.17
N ASP A 117 -16.21 8.10 13.13
CA ASP A 117 -17.65 8.26 12.89
C ASP A 117 -18.07 7.72 11.52
N SER A 118 -17.11 7.44 10.64
CA SER A 118 -17.33 7.16 9.22
C SER A 118 -16.79 5.80 8.83
N LEU A 119 -17.52 5.14 7.94
CA LEU A 119 -17.20 3.85 7.36
C LEU A 119 -17.43 3.89 5.85
N SER A 120 -16.45 3.44 5.06
CA SER A 120 -16.60 3.30 3.60
C SER A 120 -16.09 1.95 3.10
N ILE A 121 -16.65 1.48 1.99
CA ILE A 121 -16.12 0.36 1.21
C ILE A 121 -15.41 0.95 0.00
N ILE A 122 -14.18 0.53 -0.25
CA ILE A 122 -13.35 1.07 -1.33
C ILE A 122 -12.82 -0.09 -2.15
N ASN A 123 -13.10 -0.06 -3.45
CA ASN A 123 -12.41 -0.89 -4.43
C ASN A 123 -11.12 -0.17 -4.85
N LEU A 124 -9.97 -0.77 -4.60
CA LEU A 124 -8.68 -0.15 -4.89
C LEU A 124 -8.46 0.01 -6.39
N GLY A 125 -8.88 -0.94 -7.24
CA GLY A 125 -8.76 -0.80 -8.69
C GLY A 125 -9.47 0.45 -9.22
N ASP A 126 -10.72 0.67 -8.80
CA ASP A 126 -11.52 1.84 -9.19
C ASP A 126 -10.98 3.14 -8.58
N HIS A 127 -10.44 3.08 -7.36
CA HIS A 127 -9.91 4.24 -6.66
C HIS A 127 -8.58 4.68 -7.26
N LEU A 128 -7.67 3.73 -7.53
CA LEU A 128 -6.37 3.97 -8.15
C LEU A 128 -6.52 4.53 -9.57
N ALA A 129 -7.52 4.09 -10.33
CA ALA A 129 -7.80 4.61 -11.67
C ALA A 129 -8.16 6.11 -11.69
N LYS A 130 -8.59 6.68 -10.55
CA LYS A 130 -8.97 8.09 -10.41
C LYS A 130 -7.82 8.97 -9.91
N LEU A 131 -6.69 8.38 -9.55
CA LEU A 131 -5.55 9.10 -9.01
C LEU A 131 -4.73 9.77 -10.11
N THR A 132 -4.02 10.83 -9.74
CA THR A 132 -3.14 11.53 -10.67
C THR A 132 -1.85 10.74 -10.90
N SER A 133 -1.15 11.01 -12.01
CA SER A 133 0.17 10.40 -12.27
C SER A 133 1.17 10.67 -11.14
N ARG A 134 1.04 11.79 -10.41
CA ARG A 134 1.87 12.10 -9.24
C ARG A 134 1.59 11.19 -8.06
N ASP A 135 0.33 10.83 -7.83
CA ASP A 135 -0.06 9.90 -6.76
C ASP A 135 0.38 8.48 -7.08
N LEU A 136 0.26 8.07 -8.34
CA LEU A 136 0.74 6.76 -8.83
C LEU A 136 2.27 6.65 -8.81
N GLN A 137 3.01 7.75 -9.01
CA GLN A 137 4.47 7.76 -8.82
C GLN A 137 4.89 7.45 -7.37
N ARG A 138 4.00 7.62 -6.38
CA ARG A 138 4.27 7.16 -5.00
C ARG A 138 4.08 5.64 -4.85
N LEU A 139 3.23 5.02 -5.68
CA LEU A 139 3.03 3.56 -5.76
C LEU A 139 4.16 2.84 -6.49
N GLU A 140 4.81 3.50 -7.45
CA GLU A 140 5.95 2.94 -8.16
C GLU A 140 7.15 2.86 -7.21
N THR A 141 7.12 1.78 -6.44
CA THR A 141 8.08 1.26 -5.48
C THR A 141 9.53 1.65 -5.71
N LYS A 142 10.20 2.05 -4.61
CA LYS A 142 11.60 1.81 -4.19
C LYS A 142 12.76 2.07 -5.15
N VAL A 143 12.54 2.32 -6.43
CA VAL A 143 13.55 2.61 -7.43
C VAL A 143 13.63 4.13 -7.52
N PRO A 144 14.71 4.75 -7.02
CA PRO A 144 14.88 6.19 -7.13
C PRO A 144 14.66 6.64 -8.58
N LEU A 145 13.98 7.76 -8.79
CA LEU A 145 13.71 8.29 -10.13
C LEU A 145 14.99 8.41 -10.98
N GLU A 146 16.11 8.72 -10.33
CA GLU A 146 17.45 8.74 -10.95
C GLU A 146 17.88 7.37 -11.50
N THR A 147 17.60 6.29 -10.78
CA THR A 147 17.86 4.92 -11.22
C THR A 147 16.99 4.56 -12.42
N LEU A 148 15.70 4.89 -12.38
CA LEU A 148 14.79 4.66 -13.50
C LEU A 148 15.25 5.43 -14.74
N ARG A 149 15.58 6.72 -14.58
CA ARG A 149 16.12 7.55 -15.65
C ARG A 149 17.40 6.98 -16.24
N SER A 150 18.34 6.56 -15.38
CA SER A 150 19.62 5.98 -15.83
C SER A 150 19.43 4.72 -16.67
N VAL A 151 18.50 3.85 -16.27
CA VAL A 151 18.18 2.62 -17.01
C VAL A 151 17.53 2.94 -18.36
N VAL A 152 16.60 3.90 -18.40
CA VAL A 152 15.95 4.33 -19.64
C VAL A 152 16.94 4.98 -20.59
N ASP A 153 17.79 5.90 -20.11
CA ASP A 153 18.80 6.56 -20.92
C ASP A 153 19.76 5.54 -21.55
N LEU A 154 20.19 4.54 -20.77
CA LEU A 154 21.05 3.45 -21.26
C LEU A 154 20.32 2.54 -22.27
N ALA A 155 19.05 2.23 -22.03
CA ALA A 155 18.24 1.46 -22.98
C ALA A 155 18.07 2.21 -24.32
N VAL A 156 17.87 3.53 -24.28
CA VAL A 156 17.78 4.38 -25.48
C VAL A 156 19.11 4.40 -26.23
N GLU A 157 20.24 4.49 -25.53
CA GLU A 157 21.57 4.44 -26.15
C GLU A 157 21.82 3.11 -26.86
N ILE A 158 21.50 1.98 -26.22
CA ILE A 158 21.60 0.65 -26.81
C ILE A 158 20.66 0.51 -28.02
N GLY A 159 19.43 0.98 -27.90
CA GLY A 159 18.46 0.97 -29.00
C GLY A 159 18.91 1.83 -30.18
N ARG A 160 19.57 2.97 -29.93
CA ARG A 160 20.16 3.82 -30.97
C ARG A 160 21.28 3.10 -31.71
N GLU A 161 22.14 2.37 -31.00
CA GLU A 161 23.21 1.58 -31.61
C GLU A 161 22.68 0.38 -32.39
N GLY A 162 21.62 -0.28 -31.89
CA GLY A 162 20.93 -1.38 -32.55
C GLY A 162 20.12 -0.97 -33.79
N ARG A 163 19.75 0.32 -33.93
CA ARG A 163 18.94 0.86 -35.03
C ARG A 163 19.54 0.64 -36.42
N GLU A 164 20.83 0.33 -36.52
CA GLU A 164 21.54 0.05 -37.78
C GLU A 164 21.62 -1.45 -38.13
N GLY A 165 20.79 -2.29 -37.51
CA GLY A 165 20.78 -3.74 -37.76
C GLY A 165 21.92 -4.48 -37.05
N LYS A 166 22.58 -3.82 -36.09
CA LYS A 166 23.58 -4.44 -35.22
C LYS A 166 22.86 -5.26 -34.14
N PRO A 167 23.27 -6.50 -33.86
CA PRO A 167 22.64 -7.35 -32.84
C PRO A 167 23.13 -6.94 -31.43
N VAL A 168 22.82 -5.70 -31.03
CA VAL A 168 23.22 -5.13 -29.74
C VAL A 168 21.99 -5.03 -28.85
N GLY A 169 22.07 -5.66 -27.68
CA GLY A 169 21.02 -5.70 -26.68
C GLY A 169 21.60 -6.13 -25.34
N THR A 170 20.92 -5.78 -24.26
CA THR A 170 21.30 -6.22 -22.91
C THR A 170 20.06 -6.40 -22.06
N MET A 171 20.18 -7.20 -21.00
CA MET A 171 19.17 -7.33 -19.97
C MET A 171 19.62 -6.56 -18.73
N PHE A 172 18.70 -5.79 -18.14
CA PHE A 172 18.94 -5.07 -16.90
C PHE A 172 18.31 -5.80 -15.73
N VAL A 173 19.06 -5.89 -14.63
CA VAL A 173 18.51 -6.25 -13.32
C VAL A 173 18.65 -5.03 -12.43
N VAL A 174 17.52 -4.45 -12.03
CA VAL A 174 17.46 -3.24 -11.20
C VAL A 174 17.05 -3.65 -9.78
N GLY A 175 17.93 -3.41 -8.80
CA GLY A 175 17.71 -3.79 -7.40
C GLY A 175 18.73 -4.82 -6.89
N SER A 176 18.31 -5.72 -6.00
CA SER A 176 19.22 -6.67 -5.34
C SER A 176 19.48 -7.92 -6.19
N HIS A 177 20.52 -7.88 -7.03
CA HIS A 177 20.90 -9.02 -7.87
C HIS A 177 21.13 -10.33 -7.07
N ARG A 178 21.58 -10.22 -5.81
CA ARG A 178 21.78 -11.39 -4.92
C ARG A 178 20.48 -12.10 -4.53
N LYS A 179 19.36 -11.36 -4.46
CA LYS A 179 18.02 -11.92 -4.23
C LYS A 179 17.38 -12.45 -5.52
N VAL A 180 17.71 -11.83 -6.67
CA VAL A 180 17.17 -12.23 -7.98
C VAL A 180 17.78 -13.55 -8.47
N LEU A 181 19.07 -13.75 -8.27
CA LEU A 181 19.79 -14.97 -8.67
C LEU A 181 19.13 -16.28 -8.19
N PRO A 182 18.77 -16.46 -6.90
CA PRO A 182 18.12 -17.68 -6.44
C PRO A 182 16.67 -17.86 -6.92
N LEU A 183 16.07 -16.83 -7.52
CA LEU A 183 14.72 -16.86 -8.11
C LEU A 183 14.75 -17.01 -9.64
N SER A 184 15.93 -17.08 -10.23
CA SER A 184 16.12 -17.15 -11.68
C SER A 184 16.34 -18.60 -12.12
N GLU A 185 15.66 -19.02 -13.19
CA GLU A 185 15.87 -20.32 -13.83
C GLU A 185 16.62 -20.15 -15.16
N GLU A 186 17.33 -21.19 -15.60
CA GLU A 186 18.04 -21.18 -16.88
C GLU A 186 17.05 -21.18 -18.04
N GLY A 187 17.18 -20.19 -18.94
CA GLY A 187 16.39 -20.11 -20.15
C GLY A 187 16.88 -21.11 -21.20
N VAL A 188 16.00 -22.03 -21.63
CA VAL A 188 16.30 -23.04 -22.68
C VAL A 188 16.30 -22.41 -24.08
N HIS A 189 15.52 -21.35 -24.29
CA HIS A 189 15.40 -20.64 -25.55
C HIS A 189 16.08 -19.28 -25.48
N ASP A 190 16.75 -18.91 -26.58
CA ASP A 190 17.32 -17.58 -26.76
C ASP A 190 16.18 -16.59 -27.03
N PRO A 191 15.86 -15.69 -26.08
CA PRO A 191 14.71 -14.80 -26.19
C PRO A 191 14.88 -13.74 -27.30
N PHE A 192 16.07 -13.62 -27.90
CA PHE A 192 16.37 -12.64 -28.93
C PHE A 192 16.48 -13.24 -30.34
N LYS A 193 16.40 -14.57 -30.49
CA LYS A 193 16.70 -15.27 -31.74
C LYS A 193 15.59 -15.24 -32.79
N GLY A 194 14.37 -14.87 -32.43
CA GLY A 194 13.21 -14.82 -33.35
C GLY A 194 12.97 -16.16 -34.04
N TYR A 195 12.34 -17.11 -33.35
CA TYR A 195 12.04 -18.43 -33.90
C TYR A 195 10.89 -18.36 -34.93
N PRO A 196 10.94 -19.14 -36.03
CA PRO A 196 9.92 -19.17 -37.08
C PRO A 196 8.60 -19.82 -36.66
#